data_AF-A0A314UJZ6-F1
#
_entry.id   AF-A0A314UJZ6-F1
#
_cell.length_a   1.000
_cell.length_b   1.000
_cell.length_c   1.000
_cell.angle_alpha   90.00
_cell.angle_beta   90.00
_cell.angle_gamma   90.00
#
_symmetry.space_group_name_H-M   'P 1'
#
loop_
_entity.id
_entity.type
_entity.pdbx_description
1 polymer ?
#
loop_
_entity_poly.entity_id
_entity_poly.type
_entity_poly.pdbx_seq_one_letter_code
_entity_poly.pdbx_strand_id
1 'polypeptide(L)'
;MAWHPNQTSKYLSVELFLLPPPLHPHTQAQTAPAPGPAGPLNFTGILDKNGQYTTFIRLLIQTQVASQITNQLNSSTEGLTVFAPTDNAFTSLKAGTLNNLTTQQQVDLVLYHVLPKYYTLASLLTVSNPVRTQATGQDGGAYGLNFTGSGNQVNVSSGVVETPINNALRQQFPLAVYQVDKVLLPNDLFGAKAPASAPPPAKTPHQEAQTKRQQRLGRHLIILMLVRLRAMRVSWD
;
A
#
# COMPACT_ATOMS: atom_id res chain seq x y z
N MET A 1 73.72 4.72 -65.67
CA MET A 1 72.35 5.14 -65.34
C MET A 1 71.47 3.91 -65.35
N ALA A 2 70.94 3.46 -64.21
CA ALA A 2 69.82 2.52 -64.19
C ALA A 2 69.15 2.57 -62.82
N TRP A 3 67.90 3.04 -62.89
CA TRP A 3 66.82 2.86 -61.94
C TRP A 3 66.83 1.50 -61.23
N HIS A 4 66.53 1.50 -59.93
CA HIS A 4 65.88 0.37 -59.27
C HIS A 4 64.70 0.87 -58.44
N PRO A 5 63.51 0.27 -58.61
CA PRO A 5 62.37 0.46 -57.72
C PRO A 5 62.08 -0.76 -56.84
N ASN A 6 61.31 -0.50 -55.76
CA ASN A 6 60.26 -1.35 -55.17
C ASN A 6 60.69 -2.65 -54.42
N GLN A 7 60.05 -3.10 -53.32
CA GLN A 7 58.70 -2.89 -52.77
C GLN A 7 58.63 -3.37 -51.29
N THR A 8 57.71 -2.75 -50.53
CA THR A 8 56.82 -3.30 -49.47
C THR A 8 57.36 -3.98 -48.19
N SER A 9 57.09 -3.37 -47.04
CA SER A 9 56.10 -3.82 -46.02
C SER A 9 56.09 -2.87 -44.82
N LYS A 10 55.03 -2.08 -44.63
CA LYS A 10 53.96 -2.19 -43.60
C LYS A 10 54.43 -1.98 -42.15
N TYR A 11 53.65 -1.12 -41.46
CA TYR A 11 53.53 -0.86 -40.02
C TYR A 11 54.25 0.39 -39.47
N LEU A 12 53.42 1.45 -39.29
CA LEU A 12 53.31 2.40 -38.17
C LEU A 12 54.59 2.57 -37.30
N SER A 13 55.35 3.68 -37.36
CA SER A 13 55.02 5.05 -36.86
C SER A 13 54.31 4.99 -35.50
N VAL A 14 54.82 5.47 -34.37
CA VAL A 14 55.80 6.53 -34.09
C VAL A 14 56.41 6.21 -32.72
N GLU A 15 57.73 6.35 -32.60
CA GLU A 15 58.41 6.28 -31.32
C GLU A 15 58.01 7.43 -30.39
N LEU A 16 57.79 7.05 -29.15
CA LEU A 16 57.46 7.86 -28.00
C LEU A 16 58.54 8.93 -27.75
N PHE A 17 58.29 10.17 -28.15
CA PHE A 17 59.00 11.33 -27.58
C PHE A 17 58.07 12.13 -26.69
N LEU A 18 58.48 12.15 -25.43
CA LEU A 18 57.92 12.77 -24.25
C LEU A 18 57.85 14.30 -24.44
N LEU A 19 56.64 14.87 -24.50
CA LEU A 19 56.41 16.31 -24.39
C LEU A 19 55.63 16.58 -23.08
N PRO A 20 56.14 17.42 -22.16
CA PRO A 20 55.40 17.77 -20.94
C PRO A 20 54.23 18.72 -21.28
N PRO A 21 53.02 18.51 -20.73
CA PRO A 21 51.92 19.45 -20.89
C PRO A 21 52.14 20.74 -20.07
N PRO A 22 51.58 21.87 -20.49
CA PRO A 22 51.69 23.15 -19.80
C PRO A 22 50.99 23.10 -18.42
N LEU A 23 51.55 23.86 -17.48
CA LEU A 23 50.99 24.07 -16.15
C LEU A 23 49.66 24.84 -16.27
N HIS A 24 48.55 24.10 -16.29
CA HIS A 24 47.24 24.66 -15.93
C HIS A 24 47.14 24.66 -14.41
N PRO A 25 46.56 25.68 -13.76
CA PRO A 25 46.05 25.51 -12.41
C PRO A 25 44.97 24.42 -12.48
N HIS A 26 45.32 23.22 -12.00
CA HIS A 26 44.35 22.16 -11.81
C HIS A 26 43.42 22.60 -10.69
N THR A 27 42.27 23.17 -11.04
CA THR A 27 41.10 23.04 -10.18
C THR A 27 40.82 21.55 -10.15
N GLN A 28 41.37 20.86 -9.14
CA GLN A 28 40.88 19.54 -8.78
C GLN A 28 39.40 19.75 -8.54
N ALA A 29 38.57 19.26 -9.46
CA ALA A 29 37.19 18.98 -9.12
C ALA A 29 37.31 18.02 -7.94
N GLN A 30 37.14 18.55 -6.73
CA GLN A 30 37.01 17.74 -5.54
C GLN A 30 35.86 16.80 -5.87
N THR A 31 36.19 15.53 -6.15
CA THR A 31 35.20 14.48 -6.03
C THR A 31 34.75 14.59 -4.58
N ALA A 32 33.61 15.24 -4.38
CA ALA A 32 32.91 15.21 -3.11
C ALA A 32 32.89 13.73 -2.72
N PRO A 33 33.33 13.36 -1.51
CA PRO A 33 33.21 11.99 -1.05
C PRO A 33 31.80 11.54 -1.41
N ALA A 34 31.67 10.48 -2.21
CA ALA A 34 30.37 9.89 -2.50
C ALA A 34 29.64 9.83 -1.15
N PRO A 35 28.41 10.36 -1.03
CA PRO A 35 27.70 10.38 0.24
C PRO A 35 27.88 9.01 0.87
N GLY A 36 28.55 8.95 2.02
CA GLY A 36 28.82 7.68 2.68
C GLY A 36 27.52 6.88 2.73
N PRO A 37 27.56 5.55 2.60
CA PRO A 37 26.35 4.73 2.57
C PRO A 37 25.43 5.23 3.68
N ALA A 38 24.24 5.70 3.29
CA ALA A 38 23.32 6.34 4.21
C ALA A 38 23.20 5.42 5.43
N GLY A 39 23.59 5.93 6.61
CA GLY A 39 23.54 5.14 7.83
C GLY A 39 22.17 4.48 8.00
N PRO A 40 22.07 3.37 8.77
CA PRO A 40 20.85 2.60 8.87
C PRO A 40 19.65 3.51 9.11
N LEU A 41 18.66 3.42 8.22
CA LEU A 41 17.58 4.37 8.18
C LEU A 41 16.67 4.17 9.40
N ASN A 42 16.75 5.10 10.35
CA ASN A 42 15.99 5.03 11.60
C ASN A 42 14.61 5.65 11.42
N PHE A 43 13.62 4.84 11.06
CA PHE A 43 12.25 5.30 10.83
C PHE A 43 11.63 6.00 12.06
N THR A 44 11.71 5.37 13.24
CA THR A 44 11.18 5.95 14.49
C THR A 44 11.90 7.25 14.86
N GLY A 45 13.21 7.35 14.60
CA GLY A 45 13.99 8.56 14.84
C GLY A 45 13.59 9.75 13.95
N ILE A 46 13.03 9.50 12.76
CA ILE A 46 12.47 10.56 11.90
C ILE A 46 11.20 11.12 12.52
N LEU A 47 10.34 10.24 13.05
CA LEU A 47 9.10 10.64 13.72
C LEU A 47 9.38 11.39 15.02
N ASP A 48 10.28 10.86 15.84
CA ASP A 48 10.66 11.43 17.14
C ASP A 48 11.18 12.88 17.02
N LYS A 49 12.06 13.13 16.02
CA LYS A 49 12.58 14.47 15.73
C LYS A 49 11.52 15.52 15.40
N ASN A 50 10.34 15.11 14.94
CA ASN A 50 9.24 16.01 14.62
C ASN A 50 8.25 16.16 15.80
N GLY A 51 8.43 15.45 16.91
CA GLY A 51 7.80 15.71 18.22
C GLY A 51 6.30 15.42 18.38
N GLN A 52 5.56 15.16 17.29
CA GLN A 52 4.10 15.06 17.27
C GLN A 52 3.55 13.68 16.85
N TYR A 53 4.35 12.63 17.06
CA TYR A 53 4.07 11.27 16.62
C TYR A 53 4.20 10.25 17.77
N THR A 54 4.07 10.69 19.01
CA THR A 54 4.34 9.87 20.20
C THR A 54 3.45 8.63 20.24
N THR A 55 2.15 8.81 19.98
CA THR A 55 1.15 7.74 19.96
C THR A 55 1.43 6.75 18.83
N PHE A 56 1.78 7.25 17.65
CA PHE A 56 2.12 6.40 16.50
C PHE A 56 3.39 5.59 16.75
N ILE A 57 4.44 6.21 17.30
CA ILE A 57 5.70 5.53 17.67
C ILE A 57 5.42 4.43 18.70
N ARG A 58 4.60 4.69 19.73
CA ARG A 58 4.22 3.67 20.71
C ARG A 58 3.53 2.49 20.05
N LEU A 59 2.57 2.75 19.15
CA LEU A 59 1.85 1.69 18.43
C LEU A 59 2.78 0.88 17.52
N LEU A 60 3.71 1.54 16.83
CA LEU A 60 4.73 0.91 15.99
C LEU A 60 5.66 -0.03 16.77
N ILE A 61 6.02 0.36 18.00
CA ILE A 61 6.86 -0.47 18.89
C ILE A 61 6.05 -1.64 19.43
N GLN A 62 4.83 -1.40 19.90
CA GLN A 62 3.94 -2.44 20.46
C GLN A 62 3.58 -3.52 19.43
N THR A 63 3.37 -3.12 18.18
CA THR A 63 3.03 -4.03 17.08
C THR A 63 4.26 -4.63 16.38
N GLN A 64 5.47 -4.23 16.78
CA GLN A 64 6.75 -4.59 16.13
C GLN A 64 6.88 -4.18 14.65
N VAL A 65 5.93 -3.39 14.14
CA VAL A 65 5.94 -2.93 12.74
C VAL A 65 7.11 -1.97 12.47
N ALA A 66 7.61 -1.23 13.48
CA ALA A 66 8.83 -0.42 13.34
C ALA A 66 10.04 -1.25 12.84
N SER A 67 10.24 -2.42 13.45
CA SER A 67 11.33 -3.33 13.08
C SER A 67 11.10 -3.93 11.69
N GLN A 68 9.85 -4.28 11.37
CA GLN A 68 9.47 -4.78 10.04
C GLN A 68 9.77 -3.75 8.95
N ILE A 69 9.35 -2.49 9.14
CA ILE A 69 9.63 -1.39 8.21
C ILE A 69 11.14 -1.22 8.03
N THR A 70 11.90 -1.21 9.14
CA THR A 70 13.37 -1.07 9.10
C THR A 70 14.02 -2.21 8.31
N ASN A 71 13.60 -3.46 8.55
CA ASN A 71 14.10 -4.63 7.83
C ASN A 71 13.75 -4.56 6.33
N GLN A 72 12.51 -4.20 6.00
CA GLN A 72 12.08 -4.04 4.62
C GLN A 72 12.84 -2.92 3.91
N LEU A 73 13.16 -1.82 4.57
CA LEU A 73 13.96 -0.74 3.97
C LEU A 73 15.40 -1.17 3.66
N ASN A 74 15.95 -2.10 4.44
CA ASN A 74 17.29 -2.64 4.19
C ASN A 74 17.30 -3.72 3.09
N SER A 75 16.16 -4.36 2.81
CA SER A 75 16.06 -5.47 1.84
C SER A 75 15.28 -5.16 0.57
N SER A 76 14.44 -4.11 0.56
CA SER A 76 13.56 -3.76 -0.55
C SER A 76 14.25 -2.85 -1.56
N THR A 77 14.06 -3.16 -2.84
CA THR A 77 14.47 -2.32 -3.97
C THR A 77 13.38 -1.35 -4.43
N GLU A 78 12.13 -1.52 -3.97
CA GLU A 78 11.00 -0.66 -4.35
C GLU A 78 10.81 0.52 -3.38
N GLY A 79 11.42 0.45 -2.20
CA GLY A 79 11.24 1.41 -1.12
C GLY A 79 9.85 1.36 -0.48
N LEU A 80 9.54 2.31 0.39
CA LEU A 80 8.29 2.39 1.15
C LEU A 80 7.78 3.83 1.23
N THR A 81 6.46 3.95 1.42
CA THR A 81 5.81 5.22 1.74
C THR A 81 4.98 5.04 3.00
N VAL A 82 5.16 5.91 4.00
CA VAL A 82 4.44 5.84 5.26
C VAL A 82 3.67 7.13 5.50
N PHE A 83 2.38 7.02 5.79
CA PHE A 83 1.53 8.11 6.23
C PHE A 83 1.51 8.13 7.76
N ALA A 84 2.21 9.07 8.36
CA ALA A 84 2.32 9.20 9.81
C ALA A 84 1.18 10.09 10.35
N PRO A 85 0.18 9.53 11.04
CA PRO A 85 -0.82 10.31 11.74
C PRO A 85 -0.21 11.04 12.94
N THR A 86 -0.53 12.32 13.08
CA THR A 86 -0.11 13.13 14.25
C THR A 86 -0.82 12.69 15.53
N ASP A 87 -0.29 13.07 16.70
CA ASP A 87 -0.96 12.83 17.97
C ASP A 87 -2.38 13.45 18.00
N ASN A 88 -2.56 14.61 17.36
CA ASN A 88 -3.88 15.24 17.19
C ASN A 88 -4.85 14.36 16.38
N ALA A 89 -4.35 13.63 15.37
CA ALA A 89 -5.15 12.68 14.61
C ALA A 89 -5.73 11.57 15.50
N PHE A 90 -4.93 11.06 16.45
CA PHE A 90 -5.39 10.07 17.43
C PHE A 90 -6.36 10.65 18.44
N THR A 91 -6.15 11.89 18.90
CA THR A 91 -7.12 12.54 19.81
C THR A 91 -8.47 12.81 19.15
N SER A 92 -8.50 12.93 17.82
CA SER A 92 -9.74 13.08 17.04
C SER A 92 -10.53 11.77 16.93
N LEU A 93 -9.94 10.62 17.29
CA LEU A 93 -10.66 9.35 17.32
C LEU A 93 -11.57 9.28 18.54
N LYS A 94 -12.64 8.48 18.42
CA LYS A 94 -13.51 8.20 19.57
C LYS A 94 -12.69 7.55 20.70
N ALA A 95 -12.92 8.01 21.92
CA ALA A 95 -12.24 7.46 23.09
C ALA A 95 -12.49 5.94 23.18
N GLY A 96 -11.41 5.18 23.42
CA GLY A 96 -11.45 3.72 23.49
C GLY A 96 -11.37 3.01 22.14
N THR A 97 -11.34 3.69 20.99
CA THR A 97 -11.23 3.05 19.67
C THR A 97 -10.03 2.09 19.60
N LEU A 98 -8.81 2.56 19.93
CA LEU A 98 -7.62 1.71 19.91
C LEU A 98 -7.66 0.56 20.94
N ASN A 99 -8.28 0.80 22.10
CA ASN A 99 -8.40 -0.21 23.17
C ASN A 99 -9.38 -1.33 22.81
N ASN A 100 -10.34 -1.06 21.92
CA ASN A 100 -11.30 -2.04 21.43
C ASN A 100 -10.75 -2.91 20.30
N LEU A 101 -9.54 -2.61 19.79
CA LEU A 101 -8.88 -3.38 18.74
C LEU A 101 -8.05 -4.50 19.35
N THR A 102 -8.07 -5.67 18.72
CA THR A 102 -7.12 -6.74 19.02
C THR A 102 -5.71 -6.34 18.59
N THR A 103 -4.68 -7.01 19.12
CA THR A 103 -3.29 -6.80 18.70
C THR A 103 -3.12 -6.93 17.19
N GLN A 104 -3.80 -7.90 16.57
CA GLN A 104 -3.75 -8.08 15.11
C GLN A 104 -4.39 -6.90 14.37
N GLN A 105 -5.54 -6.42 14.83
CA GLN A 105 -6.19 -5.25 14.24
C GLN A 105 -5.35 -3.96 14.41
N GLN A 106 -4.58 -3.86 15.50
CA GLN A 106 -3.62 -2.77 15.67
C GLN A 106 -2.46 -2.87 14.67
N VAL A 107 -1.93 -4.07 14.43
CA VAL A 107 -0.92 -4.32 13.38
C VAL A 107 -1.48 -3.92 12.01
N ASP A 108 -2.68 -4.38 11.66
CA ASP A 108 -3.32 -4.09 10.38
C ASP A 108 -3.58 -2.58 10.23
N LEU A 109 -3.98 -1.89 11.30
CA LEU A 109 -4.14 -0.44 11.30
C LEU A 109 -2.82 0.28 11.00
N VAL A 110 -1.71 -0.13 11.62
CA VAL A 110 -0.40 0.47 11.34
C VAL A 110 0.04 0.18 9.91
N LEU A 111 -0.07 -1.07 9.45
CA LEU A 111 0.31 -1.45 8.09
C LEU A 111 -0.57 -0.78 7.02
N TYR A 112 -1.80 -0.37 7.36
CA TYR A 112 -2.68 0.35 6.46
C TYR A 112 -2.14 1.75 6.13
N HIS A 113 -1.31 2.30 7.00
CA HIS A 113 -0.61 3.56 6.77
C HIS A 113 0.67 3.40 5.95
N VAL A 114 1.01 2.18 5.52
CA VAL A 114 2.25 1.87 4.80
C VAL A 114 1.94 1.37 3.40
N LEU A 115 2.51 2.00 2.38
CA LEU A 115 2.53 1.49 1.01
C LEU A 115 3.81 0.69 0.78
N PRO A 116 3.73 -0.46 0.07
CA PRO A 116 4.88 -1.33 -0.21
C PRO A 116 5.85 -0.77 -1.27
N LYS A 117 5.68 0.49 -1.69
CA LYS A 117 6.54 1.16 -2.67
C LYS A 117 6.79 2.60 -2.28
N TYR A 118 7.90 3.15 -2.73
CA TYR A 118 8.20 4.58 -2.63
C TYR A 118 7.35 5.39 -3.62
N TYR A 119 6.62 6.37 -3.12
CA TYR A 119 5.82 7.30 -3.91
C TYR A 119 6.12 8.74 -3.51
N THR A 120 6.34 9.57 -4.53
CA THR A 120 6.31 11.03 -4.37
C THR A 120 4.87 11.53 -4.38
N LEU A 121 4.60 12.72 -3.86
CA LEU A 121 3.27 13.35 -3.96
C LEU A 121 2.78 13.43 -5.41
N ALA A 122 3.67 13.78 -6.35
CA ALA A 122 3.34 13.80 -7.77
C ALA A 122 2.96 12.41 -8.31
N SER A 123 3.71 11.37 -7.91
CA SER A 123 3.39 9.99 -8.29
C SER A 123 2.03 9.55 -7.75
N LEU A 124 1.70 9.90 -6.50
CA LEU A 124 0.41 9.58 -5.87
C LEU A 124 -0.79 10.20 -6.60
N LEU A 125 -0.61 11.28 -7.36
CA LEU A 125 -1.67 11.86 -8.18
C LEU A 125 -1.89 11.12 -9.50
N THR A 126 -0.89 10.37 -9.95
CA THR A 126 -0.91 9.67 -11.26
C THR A 126 -1.16 8.17 -11.14
N VAL A 127 -1.08 7.60 -9.94
CA VAL A 127 -1.33 6.17 -9.71
C VAL A 127 -2.80 5.83 -9.91
N SER A 128 -3.06 4.60 -10.35
CA SER A 128 -4.40 4.04 -10.40
C SER A 128 -4.89 3.74 -8.98
N ASN A 129 -6.07 4.26 -8.66
CA ASN A 129 -6.75 3.99 -7.41
C ASN A 129 -7.59 2.71 -7.50
N PRO A 130 -7.73 1.93 -6.41
CA PRO A 130 -7.06 2.10 -5.12
C PRO A 130 -5.62 1.57 -5.11
N VAL A 131 -4.71 2.27 -4.43
CA VAL A 131 -3.33 1.83 -4.22
C VAL A 131 -3.27 0.88 -3.04
N ARG A 132 -2.68 -0.30 -3.25
CA ARG A 132 -2.56 -1.33 -2.22
C ARG A 132 -1.61 -0.91 -1.09
N THR A 133 -2.07 -1.06 0.14
CA THR A 133 -1.28 -0.90 1.37
C THR A 133 -0.61 -2.22 1.78
N GLN A 134 0.24 -2.20 2.81
CA GLN A 134 0.81 -3.42 3.39
C GLN A 134 -0.18 -4.19 4.26
N ALA A 135 -1.27 -3.56 4.69
CA ALA A 135 -2.29 -4.24 5.46
C ALA A 135 -3.14 -5.15 4.57
N THR A 136 -3.53 -6.27 5.18
CA THR A 136 -4.45 -7.23 4.59
C THR A 136 -5.68 -7.30 5.49
N GLY A 137 -6.86 -7.28 4.90
CA GLY A 137 -8.11 -7.39 5.63
C GLY A 137 -8.34 -8.76 6.22
N GLN A 138 -9.30 -8.84 7.14
CA GLN A 138 -9.61 -10.07 7.85
C GLN A 138 -10.09 -11.18 6.90
N ASP A 139 -10.73 -10.81 5.79
CA ASP A 139 -11.13 -11.74 4.71
C ASP A 139 -9.99 -12.12 3.75
N GLY A 140 -8.75 -11.69 4.01
CA GLY A 140 -7.61 -11.85 3.11
C GLY A 140 -7.57 -10.85 1.94
N GLY A 141 -8.55 -9.93 1.88
CA GLY A 141 -8.62 -8.87 0.88
C GLY A 141 -7.51 -7.83 1.04
N ALA A 142 -7.03 -7.26 -0.07
CA ALA A 142 -6.05 -6.18 -0.01
C ALA A 142 -6.73 -4.86 0.40
N TYR A 143 -6.20 -4.20 1.42
CA TYR A 143 -6.67 -2.86 1.75
C TYR A 143 -6.05 -1.82 0.83
N GLY A 144 -6.90 -0.95 0.30
CA GLY A 144 -6.53 0.10 -0.64
C GLY A 144 -6.71 1.50 -0.07
N LEU A 145 -5.92 2.44 -0.57
CA LEU A 145 -6.06 3.87 -0.35
C LEU A 145 -6.28 4.58 -1.68
N ASN A 146 -7.16 5.58 -1.67
CA ASN A 146 -7.42 6.41 -2.82
C ASN A 146 -6.69 7.73 -2.66
N PHE A 147 -5.94 8.12 -3.68
CA PHE A 147 -5.23 9.39 -3.73
C PHE A 147 -5.88 10.29 -4.77
N THR A 148 -6.24 11.49 -4.33
CA THR A 148 -6.80 12.55 -5.19
C THR A 148 -6.04 13.83 -4.89
N GLY A 149 -6.21 14.86 -5.70
CA GLY A 149 -5.60 16.14 -5.38
C GLY A 149 -5.95 17.21 -6.39
N SER A 150 -5.61 18.43 -6.02
CA SER A 150 -5.83 19.62 -6.84
C SER A 150 -4.67 20.58 -6.60
N GLY A 151 -3.99 20.97 -7.68
CA GLY A 151 -2.78 21.78 -7.60
C GLY A 151 -1.65 21.08 -6.84
N ASN A 152 -1.12 21.71 -5.80
CA ASN A 152 -0.03 21.19 -4.96
C ASN A 152 -0.49 20.34 -3.77
N GLN A 153 -1.80 20.19 -3.56
CA GLN A 153 -2.35 19.44 -2.43
C GLN A 153 -2.76 18.03 -2.87
N VAL A 154 -2.32 17.01 -2.12
CA VAL A 154 -2.72 15.62 -2.29
C VAL A 154 -3.57 15.21 -1.10
N ASN A 155 -4.74 14.63 -1.36
CA ASN A 155 -5.61 14.02 -0.38
C ASN A 155 -5.50 12.50 -0.45
N VAL A 156 -5.60 11.87 0.72
CA VAL A 156 -5.69 10.42 0.86
C VAL A 156 -7.03 10.07 1.50
N SER A 157 -7.71 9.09 0.92
CA SER A 157 -9.01 8.60 1.36
C SER A 157 -8.99 7.10 1.60
N SER A 158 -9.49 6.68 2.76
CA SER A 158 -9.73 5.28 3.11
C SER A 158 -11.15 4.81 2.79
N GLY A 159 -11.99 5.69 2.23
CA GLY A 159 -13.43 5.49 2.09
C GLY A 159 -14.24 5.76 3.37
N VAL A 160 -13.63 5.63 4.54
CA VAL A 160 -14.21 6.03 5.85
C VAL A 160 -13.76 7.44 6.25
N VAL A 161 -12.50 7.75 5.98
CA VAL A 161 -11.85 9.00 6.35
C VAL A 161 -11.11 9.54 5.14
N GLU A 162 -11.20 10.85 4.92
CA GLU A 162 -10.39 11.57 3.96
C GLU A 162 -9.59 12.66 4.69
N THR A 163 -8.31 12.79 4.34
CA THR A 163 -7.41 13.80 4.91
C THR A 163 -6.41 14.27 3.87
N PRO A 164 -6.05 15.57 3.88
CA PRO A 164 -4.89 16.04 3.13
C PRO A 164 -3.60 15.43 3.68
N ILE A 165 -2.61 15.32 2.80
CA ILE A 165 -1.21 15.06 3.13
C ILE A 165 -0.54 16.42 3.31
N ASN A 166 -0.04 16.70 4.51
CA ASN A 166 0.39 18.06 4.87
C ASN A 166 1.87 18.29 4.59
N ASN A 167 2.71 17.67 5.42
CA ASN A 167 4.16 17.86 5.39
C ASN A 167 4.84 16.55 5.04
N ALA A 168 5.96 16.63 4.34
CA ALA A 168 6.78 15.46 4.10
C ALA A 168 7.97 15.45 5.07
N LEU A 169 7.90 14.58 6.07
CA LEU A 169 8.96 14.41 7.07
C LEU A 169 10.24 13.83 6.43
N ARG A 170 10.05 13.09 5.33
CA ARG A 170 11.11 12.58 4.47
C ARG A 170 10.57 12.31 3.07
N GLN A 171 11.32 12.65 2.03
CA GLN A 171 11.02 12.31 0.63
C GLN A 171 12.29 11.84 -0.08
N GLN A 172 12.91 10.81 0.47
CA GLN A 172 14.21 10.34 0.01
C GLN A 172 14.19 8.83 -0.07
N PHE A 173 14.36 8.28 -1.28
CA PHE A 173 14.47 6.85 -1.47
C PHE A 173 15.52 6.24 -0.52
N PRO A 174 15.23 5.12 0.17
CA PRO A 174 14.09 4.22 -0.04
C PRO A 174 12.82 4.55 0.76
N LEU A 175 12.74 5.65 1.52
CA LEU A 175 11.59 5.94 2.39
C LEU A 175 10.98 7.32 2.14
N ALA A 176 9.69 7.36 1.86
CA ALA A 176 8.88 8.57 1.99
C ALA A 176 8.06 8.51 3.29
N VAL A 177 8.02 9.60 4.04
CA VAL A 177 7.18 9.76 5.22
C VAL A 177 6.39 11.05 5.11
N TYR A 178 5.07 10.92 5.16
CA TYR A 178 4.12 12.00 4.99
C TYR A 178 3.26 12.18 6.23
N GLN A 179 3.09 13.40 6.69
CA GLN A 179 2.19 13.73 7.77
C GLN A 179 0.74 13.71 7.28
N VAL A 180 -0.13 13.13 8.09
CA VAL A 180 -1.59 13.25 7.96
C VAL A 180 -2.22 13.65 9.30
N ASP A 181 -3.32 14.41 9.24
CA ASP A 181 -4.02 14.90 10.45
C ASP A 181 -5.20 14.02 10.86
N LYS A 182 -5.48 12.95 10.11
CA LYS A 182 -6.45 11.91 10.48
C LYS A 182 -5.80 10.54 10.38
N VAL A 183 -6.17 9.66 11.30
CA VAL A 183 -5.80 8.25 11.24
C VAL A 183 -6.60 7.62 10.11
N LEU A 184 -5.91 6.96 9.17
CA LEU A 184 -6.53 6.24 8.08
C LEU A 184 -7.17 4.97 8.64
N LEU A 185 -8.48 4.85 8.47
CA LEU A 185 -9.27 3.76 9.05
C LEU A 185 -9.70 2.78 7.94
N PRO A 186 -9.30 1.50 8.01
CA PRO A 186 -9.80 0.47 7.11
C PRO A 186 -11.32 0.33 7.23
N ASN A 187 -12.02 0.31 6.10
CA ASN A 187 -13.48 0.20 6.07
C ASN A 187 -14.03 -1.08 6.71
N ASP A 188 -13.29 -2.17 6.64
CA ASP A 188 -13.70 -3.45 7.24
C ASP A 188 -13.68 -3.41 8.78
N LEU A 189 -12.76 -2.65 9.36
CA LEU A 189 -12.62 -2.51 10.83
C LEU A 189 -13.50 -1.38 11.40
N PHE A 190 -13.68 -0.29 10.65
CA PHE A 190 -14.30 0.95 11.13
C PHE A 190 -15.44 1.48 10.28
N GLY A 191 -15.73 0.85 9.14
CA GLY A 191 -16.94 1.13 8.41
C GLY A 191 -18.16 0.82 9.28
N ALA A 192 -19.33 1.27 8.84
CA ALA A 192 -20.58 0.91 9.50
C ALA A 192 -20.69 -0.61 9.54
N LYS A 193 -20.31 -1.20 10.68
CA LYS A 193 -20.51 -2.62 10.96
C LYS A 193 -21.99 -2.83 10.76
N ALA A 194 -22.38 -3.53 9.69
CA ALA A 194 -23.70 -4.12 9.63
C ALA A 194 -23.87 -4.81 10.99
N PRO A 195 -24.90 -4.45 11.78
CA PRO A 195 -25.01 -4.88 13.17
C PRO A 195 -24.72 -6.38 13.21
N ALA A 196 -23.64 -6.73 13.91
CA ALA A 196 -23.16 -8.09 14.02
C ALA A 196 -24.36 -8.96 14.36
N SER A 197 -24.80 -9.77 13.39
CA SER A 197 -25.92 -10.70 13.49
C SER A 197 -26.82 -10.40 14.68
N ALA A 198 -27.65 -9.36 14.58
CA ALA A 198 -28.89 -9.39 15.35
C ALA A 198 -29.46 -10.80 15.10
N PRO A 199 -29.75 -11.61 16.14
CA PRO A 199 -30.37 -12.91 15.92
C PRO A 199 -31.47 -12.68 14.89
N PRO A 200 -31.46 -13.42 13.76
CA PRO A 200 -32.34 -13.14 12.64
C PRO A 200 -33.72 -12.88 13.22
N PRO A 201 -34.38 -11.75 12.88
CA PRO A 201 -35.60 -11.32 13.55
C PRO A 201 -36.48 -12.54 13.71
N ALA A 202 -36.74 -12.91 14.97
CA ALA A 202 -37.48 -14.13 15.28
C ALA A 202 -38.70 -14.13 14.37
N LYS A 203 -38.74 -15.09 13.43
CA LYS A 203 -39.74 -15.11 12.37
C LYS A 203 -41.10 -15.01 13.05
N THR A 204 -41.78 -13.88 12.87
CA THR A 204 -43.11 -13.70 13.41
C THR A 204 -43.97 -14.86 12.88
N PRO A 205 -44.82 -15.50 13.71
CA PRO A 205 -45.59 -16.70 13.34
C PRO A 205 -46.41 -16.59 12.03
N HIS A 206 -46.59 -15.38 11.52
CA HIS A 206 -47.29 -15.09 10.27
C HIS A 206 -46.50 -15.50 9.00
N GLN A 207 -45.17 -15.42 8.99
CA GLN A 207 -44.37 -15.80 7.81
C GLN A 207 -44.24 -17.32 7.65
N GLU A 208 -44.21 -18.08 8.75
CA GLU A 208 -44.10 -19.54 8.69
C GLU A 208 -45.41 -20.22 8.23
N ALA A 209 -46.57 -19.59 8.48
CA ALA A 209 -47.86 -20.05 7.99
C ALA A 209 -48.02 -19.88 6.47
N GLN A 210 -47.46 -18.81 5.88
CA GLN A 210 -47.52 -18.58 4.43
C GLN A 210 -46.60 -19.53 3.66
N THR A 211 -45.39 -19.79 4.17
CA THR A 211 -44.44 -20.72 3.54
C THR A 211 -44.94 -22.16 3.56
N LYS A 212 -45.56 -22.63 4.67
CA LYS A 212 -46.17 -23.97 4.73
C LYS A 212 -47.36 -24.14 3.79
N ARG A 213 -48.16 -23.08 3.57
CA ARG A 213 -49.28 -23.12 2.60
C ARG A 213 -48.78 -23.20 1.16
N GLN A 214 -47.75 -22.45 0.80
CA GLN A 214 -47.15 -22.52 -0.54
C GLN A 214 -46.43 -23.85 -0.80
N GLN A 215 -45.79 -24.46 0.20
CA GLN A 215 -45.18 -25.79 0.07
C GLN A 215 -46.21 -26.93 -0.05
N ARG A 216 -47.37 -26.85 0.62
CA ARG A 216 -48.45 -27.85 0.44
C ARG A 216 -49.07 -27.78 -0.96
N LEU A 217 -49.20 -26.59 -1.54
CA LEU A 217 -49.75 -26.42 -2.89
C LEU A 217 -48.76 -26.84 -3.97
N GLY A 218 -47.47 -26.53 -3.81
CA GLY A 218 -46.43 -26.95 -4.75
C GLY A 218 -46.24 -28.47 -4.81
N ARG A 219 -46.30 -29.17 -3.67
CA ARG A 219 -46.20 -30.64 -3.64
C ARG A 219 -47.38 -31.32 -4.32
N HIS A 220 -48.58 -30.74 -4.29
CA HIS A 220 -49.75 -31.31 -4.95
C HIS A 220 -49.72 -31.10 -6.47
N LEU A 221 -49.21 -29.96 -6.94
CA LEU A 221 -49.09 -29.67 -8.38
C LEU A 221 -48.02 -30.54 -9.06
N ILE A 222 -46.89 -30.79 -8.37
CA ILE A 222 -45.82 -31.66 -8.87
C ILE A 222 -46.30 -33.12 -8.96
N ILE A 223 -47.06 -33.62 -7.99
CA ILE A 223 -47.63 -34.98 -8.04
C ILE A 223 -48.67 -35.09 -9.16
N LEU A 224 -49.54 -34.09 -9.35
CA LEU A 224 -50.52 -34.09 -10.45
C LEU A 224 -49.85 -34.05 -11.84
N MET A 225 -48.75 -33.30 -11.99
CA MET A 225 -47.97 -33.26 -13.23
C MET A 225 -47.24 -34.58 -13.50
N LEU A 226 -46.66 -35.22 -12.48
CA LEU A 226 -45.99 -36.53 -12.61
C LEU A 226 -46.97 -37.66 -12.95
N VAL A 227 -48.19 -37.63 -12.41
CA VAL A 227 -49.23 -38.62 -12.76
C VAL A 227 -49.72 -38.43 -14.20
N ARG A 228 -49.88 -37.19 -14.68
CA ARG A 228 -50.24 -36.93 -16.10
C ARG A 228 -49.13 -37.32 -17.07
N LEU A 229 -47.86 -37.14 -16.69
CA LEU A 229 -46.72 -37.50 -17.56
C LEU A 229 -46.54 -39.02 -17.68
N ARG A 230 -46.94 -39.80 -16.66
CA ARG A 230 -46.86 -41.26 -16.69
C ARG A 230 -48.01 -41.90 -17.47
N ALA A 231 -49.19 -41.28 -17.51
CA ALA A 231 -50.32 -41.75 -18.32
C ALA A 231 -50.11 -41.58 -19.84
N MET A 232 -49.35 -40.56 -20.26
CA MET A 232 -49.10 -40.29 -21.68
C MET A 232 -48.02 -41.17 -22.33
N ARG A 233 -47.20 -41.88 -21.55
CA ARG A 233 -46.18 -42.82 -22.09
C ARG A 233 -46.71 -44.24 -22.35
N VAL A 234 -47.92 -44.56 -21.92
CA VAL A 234 -48.54 -45.89 -22.10
C VAL A 234 -49.46 -45.97 -23.33
N SER A 235 -49.65 -44.87 -24.07
CA SER A 235 -50.53 -44.83 -25.26
C SER A 235 -49.79 -44.97 -26.60
N TRP A 236 -48.58 -45.51 -26.60
CA TRP A 236 -47.81 -45.90 -27.80
C TRP A 236 -47.06 -47.21 -27.50
N ASP A 237 -47.82 -48.28 -27.29
CA ASP A 237 -47.51 -49.67 -27.70
C ASP A 237 -48.85 -50.37 -27.96
#